data_AF-A0A5J4KX56-F1
#
_entry.id   AF-A0A5J4KX56-F1
#
_cell.length_a   1.000
_cell.length_b   1.000
_cell.length_c   1.000
_cell.angle_alpha   90.00
_cell.angle_beta   90.00
_cell.angle_gamma   90.00
#
_symmetry.space_group_name_H-M   'P 1'
#
loop_
_entity.id
_entity.type
_entity.pdbx_description
1 polymer ?
#
loop_
_entity_poly.entity_id
_entity_poly.type
_entity_poly.pdbx_seq_one_letter_code
_entity_poly.pdbx_strand_id
1 'polypeptide(L)'
;MNWEQGARIRVSLDHESPLYKAVYTQRTSCERINSQAKALGIERPRVHNHRSVANLNTLTYVIINGRALSRAISINRGLLPMI
;
A
#
# COMPACT_ATOMS: atom_id res chain seq x y z
N MET A 1 5.47 2.50 -33.55
CA MET A 1 4.58 1.98 -32.49
C MET A 1 4.50 3.06 -31.42
N ASN A 2 3.34 3.74 -31.30
CA ASN A 2 3.18 4.87 -30.38
C ASN A 2 2.78 4.35 -29.00
N TRP A 3 3.77 4.01 -28.19
CA TRP A 3 3.53 3.59 -26.82
C TRP A 3 3.76 4.75 -25.87
N GLU A 4 2.73 5.04 -25.07
CA GLU A 4 2.81 5.93 -23.92
C GLU A 4 3.97 5.53 -23.00
N GLN A 5 4.58 6.51 -22.33
CA GLN A 5 5.81 6.32 -21.53
C GLN A 5 5.69 5.13 -20.55
N GLY A 6 4.55 4.99 -19.88
CA GLY A 6 4.31 3.88 -18.95
C GLY A 6 4.20 2.51 -19.62
N ALA A 7 3.69 2.43 -20.85
CA ALA A 7 3.64 1.18 -21.60
C ALA A 7 5.03 0.74 -22.05
N ARG A 8 5.87 1.68 -22.49
CA ARG A 8 7.28 1.40 -22.84
C ARG A 8 8.05 0.81 -21.66
N ILE A 9 7.93 1.42 -20.48
CA ILE A 9 8.61 0.96 -19.26
C ILE A 9 8.17 -0.47 -18.89
N ARG A 10 6.88 -0.78 -18.94
CA ARG A 10 6.36 -2.12 -18.59
C ARG A 10 6.91 -3.22 -19.48
N VAL A 11 7.05 -2.94 -20.78
CA VAL A 11 7.56 -3.91 -21.76
C VAL A 11 9.08 -4.01 -21.73
N SER A 12 9.79 -2.93 -21.39
CA SER A 12 11.26 -2.94 -21.29
C SER A 12 11.80 -3.52 -19.99
N LEU A 13 10.95 -3.79 -18.99
CA LEU A 13 11.36 -4.42 -17.74
C LEU A 13 11.77 -5.87 -18.00
N ASP A 14 12.78 -6.34 -17.28
CA ASP A 14 13.08 -7.76 -17.15
C ASP A 14 12.21 -8.34 -16.04
N HIS A 15 11.23 -9.17 -16.42
CA HIS A 15 10.29 -9.80 -15.48
C HIS A 15 10.86 -11.07 -14.85
N GLU A 16 11.95 -11.62 -15.39
CA GLU A 16 12.58 -12.84 -14.91
C GLU A 16 13.65 -12.57 -13.84
N SER A 17 14.19 -11.35 -13.84
CA SER A 17 15.10 -10.82 -12.82
C SER A 17 14.64 -11.17 -11.39
N PRO A 18 15.55 -11.73 -10.55
CA PRO A 18 15.25 -11.98 -9.14
C PRO A 18 14.81 -10.73 -8.40
N LEU A 19 15.37 -9.56 -8.75
CA LEU A 19 14.99 -8.28 -8.14
C LEU A 19 13.56 -7.88 -8.52
N TYR A 20 13.18 -8.06 -9.80
CA TYR A 20 11.80 -7.80 -10.24
C TYR A 20 10.83 -8.67 -9.45
N LYS A 21 11.08 -9.98 -9.37
CA LYS A 21 10.22 -10.92 -8.64
C LYS A 21 10.14 -10.59 -7.15
N ALA A 22 11.25 -10.24 -6.52
CA ALA A 22 11.29 -9.85 -5.11
C ALA A 22 10.47 -8.58 -4.83
N VAL A 23 10.53 -7.57 -5.69
CA VAL A 23 9.73 -6.34 -5.56
C VAL A 23 8.26 -6.61 -5.91
N TYR A 24 7.99 -7.32 -7.00
CA TYR A 24 6.64 -7.60 -7.47
C TYR A 24 5.84 -8.45 -6.49
N THR A 25 6.49 -9.38 -5.77
CA THR A 25 5.87 -10.18 -4.71
C THR A 25 5.31 -9.32 -3.57
N GLN A 26 5.83 -8.11 -3.38
CA GLN A 26 5.33 -7.17 -2.36
C GLN A 26 3.98 -6.53 -2.76
N ARG A 27 3.49 -6.71 -4.00
CA ARG A 27 2.20 -6.18 -4.48
C ARG A 27 1.03 -6.60 -3.60
N THR A 28 1.06 -7.80 -3.03
CA THR A 28 0.05 -8.29 -2.08
C THR A 28 -0.10 -7.36 -0.87
N SER A 29 0.97 -6.67 -0.47
CA SER A 29 0.93 -5.67 0.60
C SER A 29 0.04 -4.48 0.23
N CYS A 30 0.12 -3.99 -1.00
CA CYS A 30 -0.76 -2.92 -1.50
C CYS A 30 -2.23 -3.38 -1.55
N GLU A 31 -2.49 -4.61 -2.00
CA GLU A 31 -3.84 -5.18 -2.04
C GLU A 31 -4.44 -5.34 -0.64
N ARG A 32 -3.64 -5.71 0.35
CA ARG A 32 -4.05 -5.75 1.77
C ARG A 32 -4.38 -4.36 2.32
N ILE A 33 -3.61 -3.34 1.96
CA ILE A 33 -3.89 -1.95 2.36
C ILE A 33 -5.20 -1.48 1.73
N ASN A 34 -5.39 -1.73 0.43
CA ASN A 34 -6.63 -1.38 -0.27
C ASN A 34 -7.86 -2.08 0.32
N SER A 35 -7.71 -3.36 0.68
CA SER A 35 -8.76 -4.13 1.35
C SER A 35 -9.12 -3.55 2.72
N GLN A 36 -8.14 -3.10 3.51
CA GLN A 36 -8.37 -2.43 4.79
C GLN A 36 -9.07 -1.07 4.61
N ALA A 37 -8.64 -0.27 3.63
CA ALA A 37 -9.27 1.00 3.32
C ALA A 37 -10.73 0.82 2.86
N LYS A 38 -11.00 -0.21 2.06
CA LYS A 38 -12.36 -0.61 1.66
C LYS A 38 -13.22 -0.99 2.86
N ALA A 39 -12.70 -1.79 3.78
CA ALA A 39 -13.39 -2.15 5.02
C ALA A 39 -13.70 -0.93 5.91
N LEU A 40 -12.88 0.12 5.83
CA LEU A 40 -13.10 1.41 6.50
C LEU A 40 -14.04 2.35 5.72
N GLY A 41 -14.63 1.89 4.61
CA GLY A 41 -15.69 2.60 3.90
C GLY A 41 -15.21 3.65 2.89
N ILE A 42 -13.95 3.59 2.43
CA ILE A 42 -13.38 4.60 1.52
C ILE A 42 -14.14 4.73 0.19
N GLU A 43 -14.83 3.69 -0.27
CA GLU A 43 -15.60 3.69 -1.53
C GLU A 43 -16.91 4.50 -1.45
N ARG A 44 -17.45 4.70 -0.24
CA ARG A 44 -18.73 5.40 -0.01
C ARG A 44 -18.61 6.37 1.18
N PRO A 45 -17.83 7.45 1.01
CA PRO A 45 -17.58 8.39 2.10
C PRO A 45 -18.87 9.14 2.48
N ARG A 46 -19.20 9.15 3.78
CA ARG A 46 -20.40 9.84 4.33
C ARG A 46 -20.13 11.29 4.71
N VAL A 47 -19.41 12.02 3.85
CA VAL A 47 -19.08 13.45 4.05
C VAL A 47 -19.45 14.25 2.81
N HIS A 48 -19.83 15.51 3.01
CA HIS A 48 -20.56 16.28 1.99
C HIS A 48 -19.70 17.09 1.01
N ASN A 49 -18.37 17.12 1.15
CA ASN A 49 -17.51 17.89 0.26
C ASN A 49 -16.17 17.20 -0.01
N HIS A 50 -15.55 17.55 -1.14
CA HIS A 50 -14.31 16.94 -1.61
C HIS A 50 -13.14 17.08 -0.62
N ARG A 51 -13.03 18.22 0.08
CA ARG A 51 -11.98 18.43 1.08
C ARG A 51 -12.14 17.49 2.27
N SER A 52 -13.37 17.30 2.75
CA SER A 52 -13.68 16.35 3.80
C SER A 52 -13.43 14.90 3.35
N VAL A 53 -13.73 14.56 2.08
CA VAL A 53 -13.39 13.24 1.52
C VAL A 53 -11.87 13.03 1.52
N ALA A 54 -11.10 14.01 1.03
CA ALA A 54 -9.65 13.94 1.02
C ALA A 54 -9.07 13.79 2.43
N ASN A 55 -9.56 14.56 3.40
CA ASN A 55 -9.14 14.47 4.80
C ASN A 55 -9.48 13.09 5.40
N LEU A 56 -10.69 12.57 5.14
CA LEU A 56 -11.12 11.25 5.61
C LEU A 56 -10.26 10.14 5.01
N ASN A 57 -9.91 10.24 3.73
CA ASN A 57 -9.02 9.30 3.07
C ASN A 57 -7.61 9.35 3.69
N THR A 58 -7.05 10.55 3.89
CA THR A 58 -5.76 10.71 4.56
C THR A 58 -5.77 10.09 5.95
N LEU A 59 -6.79 10.39 6.76
CA LEU A 59 -6.93 9.80 8.10
C LEU A 59 -7.00 8.27 8.04
N THR A 60 -7.77 7.72 7.10
CA THR A 60 -7.89 6.27 6.87
C THR A 60 -6.53 5.63 6.64
N TYR A 61 -5.71 6.20 5.74
CA TYR A 61 -4.37 5.68 5.45
C TYR A 61 -3.38 5.89 6.61
N VAL A 62 -3.45 7.00 7.34
CA VAL A 62 -2.64 7.23 8.55
C VAL A 62 -2.92 6.14 9.59
N ILE A 63 -4.18 5.78 9.82
CA ILE A 63 -4.56 4.72 10.76
C ILE A 63 -4.05 3.36 10.30
N ILE A 64 -4.22 3.02 9.01
CA ILE A 64 -3.72 1.76 8.45
C ILE A 64 -2.20 1.66 8.62
N ASN A 65 -1.47 2.72 8.28
CA ASN A 65 -0.01 2.76 8.41
C ASN A 65 0.42 2.68 9.88
N GLY A 66 -0.26 3.38 10.78
CA GLY A 66 0.01 3.30 12.22
C GLY A 66 -0.17 1.88 12.77
N ARG A 67 -1.22 1.16 12.35
CA ARG A 67 -1.43 -0.25 12.71
C ARG A 67 -0.36 -1.17 12.14
N ALA A 68 0.05 -0.95 10.89
CA ALA A 68 1.12 -1.72 10.26
C ALA A 68 2.45 -1.52 10.99
N LEU A 69 2.79 -0.27 11.33
CA LEU A 69 3.99 0.07 12.09
C LEU A 69 3.98 -0.57 13.49
N SER A 70 2.86 -0.46 14.21
CA SER A 70 2.71 -1.09 15.52
C SER A 70 2.94 -2.61 15.46
N ARG A 71 2.40 -3.29 14.44
CA ARG A 71 2.63 -4.73 14.23
C ARG A 71 4.10 -5.03 13.94
N ALA A 72 4.75 -4.25 13.07
CA ALA A 72 6.16 -4.43 12.75
C ALA A 72 7.04 -4.26 14.00
N ILE A 73 6.78 -3.23 14.82
CA ILE A 73 7.47 -3.02 16.09
C ILE A 73 7.25 -4.21 17.03
N SER A 74 6.02 -4.71 17.15
CA SER A 74 5.72 -5.87 18.00
C SER A 74 6.45 -7.13 17.55
N ILE A 75 6.51 -7.40 16.25
CA ILE A 75 7.25 -8.54 15.68
C ILE A 75 8.74 -8.37 15.97
N ASN A 76 9.30 -7.20 15.69
CA ASN A 76 10.71 -6.92 15.89
C ASN A 76 11.12 -7.04 17.37
N ARG A 77 10.27 -6.59 18.31
CA ARG A 77 10.49 -6.78 19.75
C ARG A 77 10.46 -8.24 20.18
N GLY A 78 9.68 -9.10 19.51
CA GLY A 78 9.67 -10.53 19.78
C GLY A 78 10.84 -11.29 19.15
N LEU A 79 11.42 -10.74 18.07
CA LEU A 79 12.57 -11.32 17.36
C LEU A 79 13.92 -10.87 17.90
N LEU A 80 13.98 -9.67 18.49
CA LEU A 80 15.17 -9.17 19.18
C LEU A 80 15.02 -9.52 20.67
N PRO A 81 15.82 -10.45 21.24
CA PRO A 81 15.86 -10.61 22.68
C PRO A 81 16.25 -9.25 23.26
N MET A 82 15.47 -8.76 24.23
CA MET A 82 15.85 -7.56 24.98
C MET A 82 17.24 -7.81 25.57
N ILE A 83 18.24 -7.10 25.04
CA ILE A 83 19.55 -6.96 25.68
C ILE A 83 19.36 -6.13 26.94
#